data_AF-A0A7V9JV16-F1
#
_entry.id   AF-A0A7V9JV16-F1
#
_cell.length_a   1.000
_cell.length_b   1.000
_cell.length_c   1.000
_cell.angle_alpha   90.00
_cell.angle_beta   90.00
_cell.angle_gamma   90.00
#
_symmetry.space_group_name_H-M   'P 1'
#
loop_
_entity.id
_entity.type
_entity.pdbx_description
1 polymer ?
#
loop_
_entity_poly.entity_id
_entity_poly.type
_entity_poly.pdbx_seq_one_letter_code
_entity_poly.pdbx_strand_id
1 'polypeptide(L)' 'DVRRRFSRSNRNFWNLYKELANDWFLFLNAGDSFEQISNGDAKGVTIIDEARYQQWLEMVK' A
#
# COMPACT_ATOMS: atom_id res chain seq x y z
N ASP A 1 -16.79 -5.75 12.22
CA ASP A 1 -16.27 -6.40 11.01
C ASP A 1 -14.83 -5.97 10.72
N VAL A 2 -13.92 -6.93 10.62
CA VAL A 2 -12.49 -6.77 10.29
C VAL A 2 -12.29 -6.57 8.78
N ARG A 3 -13.06 -7.25 7.92
CA ARG A 3 -12.95 -7.15 6.45
C ARG A 3 -13.26 -5.73 5.97
N ARG A 4 -14.33 -5.14 6.51
CA ARG A 4 -14.70 -3.74 6.23
C ARG A 4 -13.61 -2.75 6.64
N ARG A 5 -12.96 -2.97 7.80
CA ARG A 5 -11.90 -2.09 8.30
C ARG A 5 -10.62 -2.22 7.48
N PHE A 6 -10.27 -3.44 7.08
CA PHE A 6 -9.12 -3.72 6.22
C PHE A 6 -9.24 -2.98 4.88
N SER A 7 -10.34 -3.17 4.15
CA SER A 7 -10.58 -2.46 2.87
C SER A 7 -10.56 -0.94 3.05
N ARG A 8 -11.24 -0.41 4.07
CA ARG A 8 -11.24 1.04 4.34
C ARG A 8 -9.85 1.60 4.66
N SER A 9 -9.03 0.88 5.43
CA SER A 9 -7.70 1.35 5.79
C SER A 9 -6.78 1.49 4.58
N ASN A 10 -6.80 0.52 3.66
CA ASN A 10 -6.03 0.57 2.42
C ASN A 10 -6.50 1.72 1.53
N ARG A 11 -7.81 1.89 1.36
CA ARG A 11 -8.38 2.98 0.56
C ARG A 11 -8.07 4.36 1.17
N ASN A 12 -8.17 4.51 2.49
CA ASN A 12 -7.83 5.76 3.16
C ASN A 12 -6.34 6.07 3.06
N PHE A 13 -5.48 5.05 3.20
CA PHE A 13 -4.05 5.21 3.00
C PHE A 13 -3.77 5.76 1.60
N TRP A 14 -4.30 5.11 0.56
CA TRP A 14 -4.04 5.50 -0.81
C TRP A 14 -4.61 6.87 -1.20
N ASN A 15 -5.80 7.22 -0.71
CA ASN A 15 -6.48 8.44 -1.17
C ASN A 15 -6.28 9.65 -0.24
N LEU A 16 -5.87 9.45 1.02
CA LEU A 16 -5.79 10.52 2.02
C LEU A 16 -4.42 10.59 2.68
N TYR A 17 -3.89 9.47 3.16
CA TYR A 17 -2.71 9.51 4.05
C TYR A 17 -1.39 9.56 3.29
N LYS A 18 -1.30 8.97 2.09
CA LYS A 18 -0.05 8.91 1.32
C LYS A 18 0.52 10.29 0.99
N GLU A 19 -0.34 11.29 0.81
CA GLU A 19 0.03 12.68 0.50
C GLU A 19 0.41 13.49 1.76
N LEU A 20 0.02 13.01 2.95
CA LEU A 20 0.33 13.68 4.22
C LEU A 20 1.63 13.17 4.84
N ALA A 21 2.09 11.99 4.41
CA ALA A 21 3.32 11.39 4.88
C ALA A 21 4.52 11.87 4.04
N ASN A 22 5.63 12.21 4.71
CA ASN A 22 6.88 12.52 4.02
C ASN A 22 7.44 11.29 3.30
N ASP A 23 7.35 10.13 3.96
CA ASP A 23 7.80 8.84 3.47
C ASP A 23 6.81 7.75 3.93
N TRP A 24 6.59 6.74 3.10
CA TRP A 24 5.78 5.57 3.45
C TRP A 24 6.28 4.30 2.77
N PHE A 25 5.92 3.15 3.34
CA PHE A 25 6.29 1.82 2.85
C PHE A 25 5.04 0.93 2.80
N LEU A 26 4.93 0.13 1.75
CA LEU A 26 3.88 -0.88 1.57
C LEU A 26 4.51 -2.27 1.61
N PHE A 27 4.00 -3.11 2.49
CA PHE A 27 4.48 -4.49 2.66
C PHE A 27 3.33 -5.48 2.47
N LEU A 28 3.64 -6.62 1.83
CA LEU A 28 2.82 -7.82 1.87
C LEU A 28 3.23 -8.65 3.08
N ASN A 29 2.28 -8.95 3.95
CA ASN A 29 2.49 -9.75 5.16
C ASN A 29 1.61 -11.03 5.18
N ALA A 30 1.19 -11.50 4.00
CA ALA A 30 0.33 -12.68 3.88
C ALA A 30 1.09 -14.01 3.92
N GLY A 31 2.42 -13.99 3.80
CA GLY A 31 3.30 -15.16 3.85
C GLY A 31 4.19 -15.18 5.09
N ASP A 32 5.30 -15.94 5.00
CA ASP A 32 6.23 -16.14 6.11
C ASP A 32 7.17 -14.95 6.37
N SER A 33 7.14 -13.93 5.50
CA SER A 33 7.98 -12.74 5.62
C SER A 33 7.25 -11.46 5.23
N PHE A 34 7.80 -10.32 5.66
CA PHE A 34 7.36 -9.00 5.22
C PHE A 34 8.08 -8.65 3.92
N GLU A 35 7.35 -8.75 2.81
CA GLU A 35 7.89 -8.42 1.49
C GLU A 35 7.49 -7.00 1.14
N GLN A 36 8.48 -6.12 0.93
CA GLN A 36 8.19 -4.75 0.51
C GLN A 36 7.74 -4.73 -0.95
N ILE A 37 6.55 -4.16 -1.18
CA ILE A 37 5.94 -4.07 -2.51
C ILE A 37 6.27 -2.72 -3.16
N SER A 38 6.18 -1.64 -2.39
CA SER A 38 6.46 -0.28 -2.86
C SER A 38 6.79 0.64 -1.70
N ASN A 39 7.34 1.81 -2.02
CA ASN A 39 7.48 2.92 -1.09
C ASN A 39 7.18 4.22 -1.83
N GLY A 40 6.87 5.26 -1.07
CA GLY A 40 6.72 6.58 -1.63
C GLY A 40 7.36 7.63 -0.76
N ASP A 41 7.83 8.68 -1.43
CA ASP A 41 8.45 9.86 -0.84
C ASP A 41 7.99 11.11 -1.61
N ALA A 42 8.58 12.25 -1.31
CA ALA A 42 8.30 13.52 -2.01
C ALA A 42 8.55 13.48 -3.54
N LYS A 43 9.28 12.50 -4.08
CA LYS A 43 9.57 12.34 -5.51
C LYS A 43 8.55 11.43 -6.21
N GLY A 44 7.70 10.74 -5.45
CA GLY A 44 6.65 9.88 -5.97
C GLY A 44 6.73 8.45 -5.44
N VAL A 45 6.23 7.51 -6.23
CA VAL A 45 6.14 6.09 -5.84
C VAL A 45 7.22 5.28 -6.53
N THR A 46 8.00 4.54 -5.73
CA THR A 46 8.92 3.50 -6.21
C THR A 46 8.26 2.14 -6.09
N ILE A 47 8.19 1.41 -7.21
CA ILE A 47 7.60 0.07 -7.28
C ILE A 47 8.75 -0.95 -7.19
N ILE A 48 8.68 -1.86 -6.23
CA ILE A 48 9.68 -2.92 -6.00
C ILE A 48 9.17 -4.25 -6.56
N ASP A 49 7.90 -4.56 -6.34
CA ASP A 49 7.22 -5.71 -6.94
C ASP A 49 5.99 -5.23 -7.70
N GLU A 50 6.12 -5.16 -9.03
CA GLU A 50 5.07 -4.65 -9.90
C GLU A 50 3.80 -5.51 -9.89
N ALA A 51 3.94 -6.84 -9.89
CA ALA A 51 2.80 -7.74 -9.94
C ALA A 51 1.93 -7.61 -8.68
N ARG A 52 2.55 -7.61 -7.50
CA ARG A 52 1.85 -7.45 -6.22
C ARG A 52 1.32 -6.03 -6.03
N TYR A 53 2.03 -5.04 -6.55
CA TYR A 53 1.57 -3.66 -6.54
C TYR A 53 0.29 -3.48 -7.36
N GLN A 54 0.22 -4.04 -8.58
CA GLN A 54 -1.00 -3.98 -9.41
C GLN A 54 -2.18 -4.71 -8.74
N GLN A 55 -1.94 -5.89 -8.17
CA GLN A 55 -2.97 -6.61 -7.41
C GLN A 55 -3.53 -5.79 -6.24
N TRP A 56 -2.64 -5.15 -5.48
CA TRP A 56 -3.06 -4.27 -4.39
C TRP A 56 -3.80 -3.02 -4.91
N LEU A 57 -3.34 -2.43 -6.03
CA LEU A 57 -3.95 -1.24 -6.62
C LEU A 57 -5.39 -1.49 -7.08
N GLU A 58 -5.68 -2.67 -7.63
CA GLU A 58 -7.04 -3.11 -7.97
C GLU A 58 -7.99 -3.17 -6.76
N MET A 59 -7.45 -3.41 -5.55
CA MET A 59 -8.24 -3.47 -4.31
C MET A 59 -8.54 -2.09 -3.70
N VAL A 60 -7.78 -1.05 -4.07
CA VAL A 60 -7.86 0.28 -3.43
C VAL A 60 -8.39 1.39 -4.33
N LYS A 61 -8.50 1.14 -5.64
CA LYS A 61 -9.34 1.95 -6.55
C LYS A 61 -10.79 1.98 -6.05
#